data_AF-A0A177DZM8-F1
#
_entry.id   AF-A0A177DZM8-F1
#
_cell.length_a   1.000
_cell.length_b   1.000
_cell.length_c   1.000
_cell.angle_alpha   90.00
_cell.angle_beta   90.00
_cell.angle_gamma   90.00
#
_symmetry.space_group_name_H-M   'P 1'
#
loop_
_entity.id
_entity.type
_entity.pdbx_description
1 polymer ?
#
loop_
_entity_poly.entity_id
_entity_poly.type
_entity_poly.pdbx_seq_one_letter_code
_entity_poly.pdbx_strand_id
1 'polypeptide(L)'
;MPAMLDDPTAPVIYRTSGDVPYPPPGGPLPVGIAPCQVILRDRVTSATIIPFSAPNQVPLTLLAYLCDQLGREIEKGDTYPMVEPLTLEAFGPYWFGVFGAIMLLGEIQDGRELHEMARRGCDWERECLGSFYIKPNYPGRSSHVCNGGFLVTDASRNRGVGRLMGETYLDWAPKLGYTYSVFNLVYETNVASCRIWDALGFKRIGRVKGCGNLKSYPGELVDAIIYGRDLGQDDEFVSEERFDKIRFYLKNGKYPNGADRAEKSRLRSAATHYKLTPGEGDEPEKLWLKGKEVIADPKQQYEIAREIHHKHHGGINKTTAAIAELYHWVRIKETVSQVIRNCPECSEMNKGLSAMRQGQNQARAEARSGSSFLSSSATQPNLTPTPPSLFSPTQPPPPSDSPNSQLQLEAAQQQDTIYPQYSQDNGYDLPVDPALMQGMQPAANLADLPPSPFLAAQVSNRAGHAGELDHQRMSLDPGLDERAPTAGEEMRRRLNLVSQYK
;
A
#
# COMPACT_ATOMS: atom_id res chain seq x y z
N MET A 1 -1.50 30.81 -5.47
CA MET A 1 -1.34 29.42 -5.98
C MET A 1 -1.69 28.48 -4.84
N PRO A 2 -2.74 27.66 -4.93
CA PRO A 2 -3.11 26.80 -3.80
C PRO A 2 -2.32 25.48 -3.83
N ALA A 3 -1.65 25.17 -2.73
CA ALA A 3 -1.16 23.83 -2.39
C ALA A 3 -2.22 23.21 -1.48
N MET A 4 -3.01 22.25 -1.97
CA MET A 4 -4.06 21.63 -1.14
C MET A 4 -3.49 20.46 -0.33
N LEU A 5 -3.85 20.49 0.95
CA LEU A 5 -3.69 19.43 1.95
C LEU A 5 -4.95 18.57 1.98
N ASP A 6 -4.84 17.31 2.40
CA ASP A 6 -5.96 16.40 2.62
C ASP A 6 -6.59 16.73 3.98
N ASP A 7 -7.77 17.36 3.98
CA ASP A 7 -8.55 17.67 5.17
C ASP A 7 -9.60 16.57 5.37
N PRO A 8 -9.61 15.84 6.50
CA PRO A 8 -10.57 14.77 6.75
C PRO A 8 -12.02 15.23 6.83
N THR A 9 -12.26 16.54 7.02
CA THR A 9 -13.60 17.15 7.01
C THR A 9 -14.02 17.63 5.61
N ALA A 10 -13.10 17.63 4.65
CA ALA A 10 -13.40 18.01 3.28
C ALA A 10 -14.33 16.98 2.61
N PRO A 11 -15.13 17.41 1.62
CA PRO A 11 -15.96 16.49 0.84
C PRO A 11 -15.11 15.39 0.21
N VAL A 12 -15.66 14.17 0.19
CA VAL A 12 -15.01 13.03 -0.44
C VAL A 12 -14.69 13.35 -1.90
N ILE A 13 -13.41 13.27 -2.25
CA ILE A 13 -12.95 13.48 -3.61
C ILE A 13 -13.20 12.20 -4.40
N TYR A 14 -13.91 12.33 -5.51
CA TYR A 14 -14.15 11.24 -6.44
C TYR A 14 -13.34 11.39 -7.71
N ARG A 15 -13.07 10.27 -8.38
CA ARG A 15 -12.42 10.26 -9.67
C ARG A 15 -13.38 10.82 -10.73
N THR A 16 -12.94 11.84 -11.45
CA THR A 16 -13.76 12.57 -12.43
C THR A 16 -13.13 12.65 -13.83
N SER A 17 -11.98 12.01 -14.04
CA SER A 17 -11.25 12.02 -15.32
C SER A 17 -10.48 10.72 -15.60
N GLY A 18 -10.32 10.37 -16.88
CA GLY A 18 -9.60 9.18 -17.38
C GLY A 18 -10.53 8.07 -17.89
N ASP A 19 -9.98 6.87 -18.08
CA ASP A 19 -10.76 5.72 -18.55
C ASP A 19 -11.70 5.19 -17.47
N VAL A 20 -12.94 4.88 -17.87
CA VAL A 20 -13.97 4.23 -17.04
C VAL A 20 -13.57 2.77 -16.72
N PRO A 21 -14.04 2.18 -15.60
CA PRO A 21 -15.12 2.64 -14.72
C PRO A 21 -14.64 3.53 -13.56
N TYR A 22 -15.44 4.55 -13.24
CA TYR A 22 -15.40 5.21 -11.94
C TYR A 22 -16.36 4.44 -11.02
N PRO A 23 -15.90 3.70 -10.01
CA PRO A 23 -16.82 3.06 -9.08
C PRO A 23 -17.66 4.17 -8.42
N PRO A 24 -18.99 4.20 -8.59
CA PRO A 24 -19.81 5.18 -7.91
C PRO A 24 -19.76 4.89 -6.40
N PRO A 25 -19.77 5.93 -5.53
CA PRO A 25 -19.85 5.71 -4.08
C PRO A 25 -21.02 4.78 -3.73
N GLY A 26 -20.73 3.71 -2.98
CA GLY A 26 -21.72 2.67 -2.64
C GLY A 26 -22.16 1.76 -3.80
N GLY A 27 -21.56 1.89 -4.98
CA GLY A 27 -21.78 1.02 -6.12
C GLY A 27 -21.18 -0.37 -5.98
N PRO A 28 -21.49 -1.29 -6.91
CA PRO A 28 -20.83 -2.59 -6.97
C PRO A 28 -19.34 -2.42 -7.25
N LEU A 29 -18.52 -3.21 -6.56
CA LEU A 29 -17.08 -3.22 -6.78
C LEU A 29 -16.73 -3.77 -8.17
N PRO A 30 -15.66 -3.26 -8.81
CA PRO A 30 -15.17 -3.80 -10.08
C PRO A 30 -14.89 -5.30 -10.04
N VAL A 31 -14.99 -5.95 -11.20
CA VAL A 31 -14.69 -7.38 -11.36
C VAL A 31 -13.26 -7.67 -10.91
N GLY A 32 -13.09 -8.68 -10.06
CA GLY A 32 -11.78 -9.08 -9.52
C GLY A 32 -11.41 -8.43 -8.18
N ILE A 33 -12.29 -7.59 -7.61
CA ILE A 33 -12.22 -7.15 -6.21
C ILE A 33 -13.32 -7.89 -5.43
N ALA A 34 -12.90 -8.81 -4.57
CA ALA A 34 -13.75 -9.65 -3.73
C ALA A 34 -13.00 -9.97 -2.43
N PRO A 35 -13.68 -10.47 -1.38
CA PRO A 35 -13.01 -10.96 -0.18
C PRO A 35 -11.86 -11.90 -0.55
N CYS A 36 -10.65 -11.59 -0.09
CA CYS A 36 -9.46 -12.39 -0.40
C CYS A 36 -8.89 -13.01 0.87
N GLN A 37 -8.67 -14.32 0.82
CA GLN A 37 -8.02 -15.06 1.90
C GLN A 37 -6.50 -14.89 1.78
N VAL A 38 -5.87 -14.63 2.92
CA VAL A 38 -4.43 -14.49 3.07
C VAL A 38 -3.96 -15.29 4.28
N ILE A 39 -2.72 -15.74 4.23
CA ILE A 39 -2.09 -16.49 5.32
C ILE A 39 -1.08 -15.57 6.00
N LEU A 40 -1.16 -15.47 7.32
CA LEU A 40 -0.25 -14.64 8.12
C LEU A 40 1.19 -15.20 8.08
N ARG A 41 2.13 -14.43 8.64
CA ARG A 41 3.56 -14.77 8.63
C ARG A 41 3.90 -16.13 9.24
N ASP A 42 3.07 -16.63 10.15
CA ASP A 42 3.22 -17.95 10.77
C ASP A 42 2.92 -19.12 9.82
N ARG A 43 2.41 -18.83 8.61
CA ARG A 43 2.01 -19.81 7.57
C ARG A 43 0.90 -20.77 7.99
N VAL A 44 0.20 -20.47 9.09
CA VAL A 44 -0.84 -21.34 9.65
C VAL A 44 -2.13 -20.55 9.84
N THR A 45 -2.05 -19.33 10.35
CA THR A 45 -3.23 -18.53 10.65
C THR A 45 -3.78 -17.92 9.37
N SER A 46 -5.03 -18.25 9.05
CA SER A 46 -5.77 -17.63 7.95
C SER A 46 -6.43 -16.32 8.39
N ALA A 47 -6.52 -15.39 7.45
CA ALA A 47 -7.20 -14.12 7.59
C ALA A 47 -7.87 -13.75 6.27
N THR A 48 -8.88 -12.90 6.31
CA THR A 48 -9.63 -12.46 5.14
C THR A 48 -9.62 -10.93 5.06
N ILE A 49 -9.30 -10.38 3.90
CA ILE A 49 -9.42 -8.95 3.61
C ILE A 49 -10.73 -8.74 2.86
N ILE A 50 -11.63 -7.95 3.44
CA ILE A 50 -12.97 -7.69 2.93
C ILE A 50 -13.01 -6.25 2.38
N PRO A 51 -13.38 -6.05 1.10
CA PRO A 51 -13.52 -4.73 0.49
C PRO A 51 -14.90 -4.11 0.75
N PHE A 52 -14.96 -2.80 0.86
CA PHE A 52 -16.17 -1.99 1.06
C PHE A 52 -16.12 -0.76 0.15
N SER A 53 -17.26 -0.44 -0.47
CA SER A 53 -17.45 0.73 -1.33
C SER A 53 -18.23 1.87 -0.66
N ALA A 54 -18.74 1.64 0.56
CA ALA A 54 -19.41 2.67 1.36
C ALA A 54 -19.34 2.38 2.87
N PRO A 55 -19.44 3.41 3.72
CA PRO A 55 -19.37 3.25 5.18
C PRO A 55 -20.54 2.42 5.76
N ASN A 56 -21.72 2.50 5.15
CA ASN A 56 -22.92 1.78 5.61
C ASN A 56 -22.85 0.26 5.42
N GLN A 57 -21.87 -0.24 4.65
CA GLN A 57 -21.62 -1.68 4.47
C GLN A 57 -20.80 -2.26 5.62
N VAL A 58 -20.20 -1.43 6.46
CA VAL A 58 -19.41 -1.85 7.62
C VAL A 58 -20.32 -1.91 8.86
N PRO A 59 -20.31 -3.01 9.64
CA PRO A 59 -21.07 -3.05 10.88
C PRO A 59 -20.64 -1.93 11.84
N LEU A 60 -21.61 -1.25 12.47
CA LEU A 60 -21.36 -0.08 13.31
C LEU A 60 -20.38 -0.37 14.46
N THR A 61 -20.42 -1.56 15.05
CA THR A 61 -19.51 -1.95 16.14
C THR A 61 -18.06 -2.09 15.66
N LEU A 62 -17.85 -2.58 14.45
CA LEU A 62 -16.53 -2.69 13.83
C LEU A 62 -16.02 -1.30 13.40
N LEU A 63 -16.92 -0.46 12.85
CA LEU A 63 -16.60 0.91 12.49
C LEU A 63 -16.17 1.72 13.72
N ALA A 64 -16.90 1.61 14.82
CA ALA A 64 -16.57 2.26 16.09
C ALA A 64 -15.22 1.78 16.65
N TYR A 65 -14.94 0.47 16.56
CA TYR A 65 -13.65 -0.07 16.96
C TYR A 65 -12.49 0.49 16.12
N LEU A 66 -12.62 0.55 14.79
CA LEU A 66 -11.59 1.13 13.92
C LEU A 66 -11.40 2.63 14.16
N CYS A 67 -12.48 3.37 14.45
CA CYS A 67 -12.41 4.76 14.83
C CYS A 67 -11.57 4.96 16.11
N ASP A 68 -11.80 4.14 17.14
CA ASP A 68 -11.02 4.15 18.38
C ASP A 68 -9.55 3.80 18.13
N GLN A 69 -9.28 2.78 17.31
CA GLN A 69 -7.90 2.39 16.96
C GLN A 69 -7.16 3.51 16.21
N LEU A 70 -7.81 4.20 15.27
CA LEU A 70 -7.21 5.36 14.60
C LEU A 70 -7.01 6.51 15.60
N GLY A 71 -7.98 6.76 16.48
CA GLY A 71 -7.87 7.77 17.54
C GLY A 71 -6.65 7.55 18.42
N ARG A 72 -6.42 6.32 18.90
CA ARG A 72 -5.22 5.97 19.67
C ARG A 72 -3.92 6.19 18.89
N GLU A 73 -3.92 5.89 17.58
CA GLU A 73 -2.74 6.08 16.73
C GLU A 73 -2.46 7.57 16.48
N ILE A 74 -3.49 8.41 16.35
CA ILE A 74 -3.40 9.87 16.31
C ILE A 74 -2.90 10.41 17.66
N GLU A 75 -3.42 9.91 18.78
CA GLU A 75 -3.00 10.32 20.12
C GLU A 75 -1.55 9.93 20.43
N LYS A 76 -1.05 8.80 19.91
CA LYS A 76 0.38 8.45 19.95
C LYS A 76 1.22 9.51 19.24
N GLY A 77 0.71 10.08 18.13
CA GLY A 77 1.25 11.30 17.52
C GLY A 77 2.55 11.13 16.72
N ASP A 78 2.81 9.93 16.21
CA ASP A 78 4.06 9.59 15.51
C ASP A 78 3.87 9.18 14.04
N THR A 79 2.63 8.96 13.59
CA THR A 79 2.36 8.32 12.30
C THR A 79 1.40 9.11 11.41
N TYR A 80 0.39 9.75 11.98
CA TYR A 80 -0.56 10.61 11.27
C TYR A 80 -0.33 12.09 11.61
N PRO A 81 -0.58 13.02 10.68
CA PRO A 81 -0.43 14.46 10.92
C PRO A 81 -1.55 15.07 11.77
N MET A 82 -2.65 14.36 11.98
CA MET A 82 -3.77 14.82 12.79
C MET A 82 -3.33 14.95 14.25
N VAL A 83 -3.86 15.98 14.94
CA VAL A 83 -3.63 16.18 16.38
C VAL A 83 -4.82 15.67 17.19
N GLU A 84 -6.03 15.82 16.66
CA GLU A 84 -7.28 15.45 17.32
C GLU A 84 -7.87 14.17 16.68
N PRO A 85 -8.34 13.21 17.48
CA PRO A 85 -9.07 12.05 16.98
C PRO A 85 -10.34 12.44 16.23
N LEU A 86 -10.67 11.66 15.19
CA LEU A 86 -11.92 11.83 14.46
C LEU A 86 -13.12 11.33 15.28
N THR A 87 -14.26 11.99 15.14
CA THR A 87 -15.54 11.47 15.64
C THR A 87 -16.00 10.29 14.79
N LEU A 88 -16.85 9.42 15.34
CA LEU A 88 -17.38 8.27 14.59
C LEU A 88 -18.16 8.70 13.33
N GLU A 89 -18.87 9.83 13.40
CA GLU A 89 -19.62 10.40 12.28
C GLU A 89 -18.71 10.86 11.14
N ALA A 90 -17.53 11.40 11.46
CA ALA A 90 -16.54 11.82 10.47
C ALA A 90 -15.70 10.65 9.94
N PHE A 91 -15.38 9.67 10.81
CA PHE A 91 -14.50 8.55 10.48
C PHE A 91 -15.05 7.68 9.35
N GLY A 92 -16.35 7.34 9.38
CA GLY A 92 -16.97 6.50 8.36
C GLY A 92 -16.80 7.08 6.94
N PRO A 93 -17.30 8.30 6.68
CA PRO A 93 -17.09 8.99 5.40
C PRO A 93 -15.61 9.19 5.03
N TYR A 94 -14.75 9.49 6.00
CA TYR A 94 -13.32 9.69 5.74
C TYR A 94 -12.62 8.40 5.27
N TRP A 95 -12.85 7.29 5.97
CA TRP A 95 -12.12 6.04 5.76
C TRP A 95 -12.75 5.13 4.71
N PHE A 96 -14.08 5.15 4.59
CA PHE A 96 -14.85 4.26 3.71
C PHE A 96 -15.66 5.02 2.63
N GLY A 97 -15.43 6.32 2.46
CA GLY A 97 -16.19 7.16 1.52
C GLY A 97 -16.00 6.83 0.04
N VAL A 98 -14.83 6.32 -0.35
CA VAL A 98 -14.54 5.86 -1.73
C VAL A 98 -14.38 4.35 -1.77
N PHE A 99 -13.34 3.87 -1.07
CA PHE A 99 -13.03 2.46 -0.96
C PHE A 99 -12.26 2.23 0.33
N GLY A 100 -12.71 1.26 1.12
CA GLY A 100 -12.03 0.82 2.32
C GLY A 100 -11.97 -0.70 2.36
N ALA A 101 -10.98 -1.23 3.04
CA ALA A 101 -10.79 -2.66 3.22
C ALA A 101 -10.46 -2.95 4.67
N ILE A 102 -11.00 -4.05 5.20
CA ILE A 102 -10.75 -4.48 6.57
C ILE A 102 -10.20 -5.90 6.54
N MET A 103 -9.10 -6.13 7.24
CA MET A 103 -8.50 -7.43 7.42
C MET A 103 -8.96 -8.03 8.74
N LEU A 104 -9.60 -9.19 8.67
CA LEU A 104 -10.15 -9.91 9.81
C LEU A 104 -9.53 -11.30 9.91
N LEU A 105 -9.44 -11.83 11.13
CA LEU A 105 -8.96 -13.17 11.40
C LEU A 105 -9.99 -14.21 10.91
N GLY A 106 -9.48 -15.35 10.41
CA GLY A 106 -10.32 -16.45 9.94
C GLY A 106 -10.75 -16.33 8.47
N GLU A 107 -11.56 -17.31 8.06
CA GLU A 107 -12.12 -17.42 6.71
C GLU A 107 -13.53 -16.85 6.68
N ILE A 108 -13.69 -15.66 6.11
CA ILE A 108 -14.99 -14.99 6.00
C ILE A 108 -15.39 -14.97 4.53
N GLN A 109 -16.56 -15.49 4.20
CA GLN A 109 -16.98 -15.64 2.80
C GLN A 109 -17.56 -14.35 2.22
N ASP A 110 -18.35 -13.61 3.00
CA ASP A 110 -19.03 -12.41 2.52
C ASP A 110 -19.35 -11.41 3.64
N GLY A 111 -19.89 -10.25 3.24
CA GLY A 111 -20.33 -9.22 4.17
C GLY A 111 -21.51 -9.64 5.06
N ARG A 112 -22.29 -10.66 4.71
CA ARG A 112 -23.42 -11.13 5.54
C ARG A 112 -22.90 -11.86 6.77
N GLU A 113 -21.91 -12.72 6.59
CA GLU A 113 -21.22 -13.40 7.68
C GLU A 113 -20.59 -12.39 8.64
N LEU A 114 -19.99 -11.32 8.11
CA LEU A 114 -19.45 -10.22 8.92
C LEU A 114 -20.51 -9.53 9.79
N HIS A 115 -21.69 -9.25 9.24
CA HIS A 115 -22.80 -8.69 10.01
C HIS A 115 -23.32 -9.68 11.07
N GLU A 116 -23.28 -10.97 10.80
CA GLU A 116 -23.66 -11.99 11.77
C GLU A 116 -22.63 -12.11 12.90
N MET A 117 -21.33 -12.00 12.61
CA MET A 117 -20.28 -11.88 13.63
C MET A 117 -20.55 -10.66 14.52
N ALA A 118 -20.86 -9.50 13.92
CA ALA A 118 -21.18 -8.28 14.66
C ALA A 118 -22.41 -8.47 15.58
N ARG A 119 -23.49 -9.08 15.07
CA ARG A 119 -24.71 -9.35 15.86
C ARG A 119 -24.48 -10.33 17.02
N ARG A 120 -23.54 -11.26 16.86
CA ARG A 120 -23.14 -12.22 17.90
C ARG A 120 -22.27 -11.59 19.00
N GLY A 121 -21.89 -10.32 18.88
CA GLY A 121 -21.01 -9.66 19.84
C GLY A 121 -19.55 -10.07 19.69
N CYS A 122 -19.09 -10.23 18.44
CA CYS A 122 -17.69 -10.51 18.10
C CYS A 122 -16.71 -9.54 18.79
N ASP A 123 -15.63 -10.09 19.33
CA ASP A 123 -14.56 -9.33 19.94
C ASP A 123 -13.58 -8.80 18.87
N TRP A 124 -13.82 -7.58 18.42
CA TRP A 124 -13.01 -6.94 17.38
C TRP A 124 -11.56 -6.71 17.80
N GLU A 125 -11.24 -6.67 19.09
CA GLU A 125 -9.86 -6.51 19.55
C GLU A 125 -8.98 -7.69 19.12
N ARG A 126 -9.59 -8.88 19.08
CA ARG A 126 -8.92 -10.12 18.67
C ARG A 126 -9.07 -10.42 17.19
N GLU A 127 -10.25 -10.11 16.64
CA GLU A 127 -10.62 -10.53 15.29
C GLU A 127 -10.24 -9.50 14.22
N CYS A 128 -10.11 -8.21 14.54
CA CYS A 128 -9.70 -7.19 13.59
C CYS A 128 -8.19 -7.01 13.57
N LEU A 129 -7.58 -7.26 12.41
CA LEU A 129 -6.13 -7.20 12.23
C LEU A 129 -5.65 -5.83 11.73
N GLY A 130 -6.48 -5.15 10.96
CA GLY A 130 -6.16 -3.84 10.41
C GLY A 130 -7.15 -3.40 9.33
N SER A 131 -6.92 -2.22 8.79
CA SER A 131 -7.72 -1.65 7.71
C SER A 131 -6.86 -0.72 6.86
N PHE A 132 -7.26 -0.53 5.60
CA PHE A 132 -6.72 0.50 4.74
C PHE A 132 -7.79 1.08 3.83
N TYR A 133 -7.55 2.27 3.30
CA TYR A 133 -8.42 2.90 2.30
C TYR A 133 -7.68 3.16 1.00
N ILE A 134 -8.43 3.35 -0.09
CA ILE A 134 -7.92 3.82 -1.38
C ILE A 134 -8.84 4.96 -1.85
N LYS A 135 -8.27 6.15 -2.03
CA LYS A 135 -9.02 7.32 -2.54
C LYS A 135 -8.16 8.14 -3.49
N PRO A 136 -8.73 9.00 -4.35
CA PRO A 136 -7.96 9.93 -5.15
C PRO A 136 -7.12 10.84 -4.25
N ASN A 137 -5.84 11.01 -4.57
CA ASN A 137 -4.96 11.93 -3.84
C ASN A 137 -5.21 13.39 -4.19
N TYR A 138 -5.74 13.63 -5.41
CA TYR A 138 -5.97 14.94 -5.97
C TYR A 138 -7.33 14.99 -6.70
N PRO A 139 -7.99 16.16 -6.77
CA PRO A 139 -9.23 16.31 -7.52
C PRO A 139 -9.00 16.37 -9.04
N GLY A 140 -10.06 16.17 -9.81
CA GLY A 140 -10.09 16.50 -11.23
C GLY A 140 -9.06 15.72 -12.05
N ARG A 141 -8.25 16.44 -12.84
CA ARG A 141 -7.29 15.89 -13.82
C ARG A 141 -6.25 14.95 -13.22
N SER A 142 -5.99 15.04 -11.91
CA SER A 142 -4.99 14.23 -11.20
C SER A 142 -5.63 13.12 -10.35
N SER A 143 -6.94 12.89 -10.50
CA SER A 143 -7.68 11.89 -9.71
C SER A 143 -7.37 10.42 -10.05
N HIS A 144 -6.59 10.18 -11.11
CA HIS A 144 -6.03 8.87 -11.43
C HIS A 144 -4.86 8.48 -10.50
N VAL A 145 -4.31 9.44 -9.75
CA VAL A 145 -3.31 9.21 -8.70
C VAL A 145 -4.04 8.93 -7.40
N CYS A 146 -3.90 7.73 -6.84
CA CYS A 146 -4.49 7.38 -5.55
C CYS A 146 -3.55 7.65 -4.38
N ASN A 147 -4.16 7.80 -3.23
CA ASN A 147 -3.58 7.74 -1.90
C ASN A 147 -4.11 6.51 -1.16
N GLY A 148 -3.45 6.12 -0.08
CA GLY A 148 -3.99 5.18 0.89
C GLY A 148 -3.44 5.45 2.29
N GLY A 149 -4.29 5.22 3.28
CA GLY A 149 -3.92 5.19 4.69
C GLY A 149 -4.07 3.78 5.23
N PHE A 150 -3.22 3.40 6.17
CA PHE A 150 -3.15 2.05 6.72
C PHE A 150 -3.19 2.11 8.24
N LEU A 151 -3.94 1.19 8.82
CA LEU A 151 -4.08 1.02 10.26
C LEU A 151 -3.88 -0.46 10.58
N VAL A 152 -2.99 -0.75 11.52
CA VAL A 152 -2.74 -2.12 12.02
C VAL A 152 -3.03 -2.11 13.51
N THR A 153 -3.86 -3.04 13.97
CA THR A 153 -4.20 -3.14 15.40
C THR A 153 -2.97 -3.56 16.21
N ASP A 154 -2.90 -3.10 17.46
CA ASP A 154 -1.72 -3.34 18.31
C ASP A 154 -1.45 -4.84 18.50
N ALA A 155 -2.50 -5.67 18.63
CA ALA A 155 -2.42 -7.13 18.72
C ALA A 155 -1.89 -7.82 17.44
N SER A 156 -1.84 -7.10 16.32
CA SER A 156 -1.52 -7.64 14.99
C SER A 156 -0.15 -7.21 14.47
N ARG A 157 0.56 -6.38 15.24
CA ARG A 157 1.92 -5.94 14.91
C ARG A 157 2.87 -7.14 14.79
N ASN A 158 3.88 -7.01 13.93
CA ASN A 158 4.90 -8.04 13.64
C ASN A 158 4.41 -9.36 13.01
N ARG A 159 3.11 -9.52 12.74
CA ARG A 159 2.51 -10.72 12.12
C ARG A 159 2.44 -10.67 10.59
N GLY A 160 3.04 -9.66 9.97
CA GLY A 160 3.05 -9.47 8.50
C GLY A 160 1.80 -8.78 7.94
N VAL A 161 0.87 -8.36 8.78
CA VAL A 161 -0.43 -7.76 8.39
C VAL A 161 -0.26 -6.53 7.50
N GLY A 162 0.59 -5.57 7.89
CA GLY A 162 0.82 -4.36 7.08
C GLY A 162 1.36 -4.65 5.68
N ARG A 163 2.21 -5.69 5.55
CA ARG A 163 2.74 -6.11 4.24
C ARG A 163 1.65 -6.76 3.39
N LEU A 164 0.85 -7.66 3.96
CA LEU A 164 -0.25 -8.32 3.25
C LEU A 164 -1.28 -7.30 2.77
N MET A 165 -1.66 -6.34 3.61
CA MET A 165 -2.53 -5.23 3.20
C MET A 165 -1.91 -4.39 2.09
N GLY A 166 -0.60 -4.11 2.16
CA GLY A 166 0.13 -3.42 1.09
C GLY A 166 0.18 -4.20 -0.23
N GLU A 167 0.32 -5.53 -0.19
CA GLU A 167 0.26 -6.40 -1.37
C GLU A 167 -1.16 -6.39 -1.98
N THR A 168 -2.20 -6.46 -1.15
CA THR A 168 -3.60 -6.35 -1.61
C THR A 168 -3.93 -4.96 -2.15
N TYR A 169 -3.40 -3.90 -1.54
CA TYR A 169 -3.53 -2.53 -2.05
C TYR A 169 -3.02 -2.42 -3.49
N LEU A 170 -1.89 -3.05 -3.80
CA LEU A 170 -1.29 -3.04 -5.14
C LEU A 170 -2.06 -3.87 -6.16
N ASP A 171 -2.74 -4.94 -5.72
CA ASP A 171 -3.62 -5.73 -6.57
C ASP A 171 -4.94 -4.99 -6.85
N TRP A 172 -5.48 -4.25 -5.88
CA TRP A 172 -6.79 -3.61 -5.98
C TRP A 172 -6.77 -2.20 -6.56
N ALA A 173 -5.73 -1.39 -6.29
CA ALA A 173 -5.67 -0.02 -6.80
C ALA A 173 -5.75 0.08 -8.34
N PRO A 174 -5.06 -0.76 -9.14
CA PRO A 174 -5.21 -0.76 -10.59
C PRO A 174 -6.62 -1.19 -11.04
N LYS A 175 -7.23 -2.16 -10.35
CA LYS A 175 -8.60 -2.65 -10.63
C LYS A 175 -9.67 -1.59 -10.34
N LEU A 176 -9.38 -0.66 -9.43
CA LEU A 176 -10.19 0.53 -9.17
C LEU A 176 -9.98 1.66 -10.21
N GLY A 177 -9.07 1.46 -11.17
CA GLY A 177 -8.79 2.40 -12.26
C GLY A 177 -7.72 3.45 -11.94
N TYR A 178 -6.92 3.25 -10.90
CA TYR A 178 -5.78 4.12 -10.59
C TYR A 178 -4.53 3.69 -11.34
N THR A 179 -3.79 4.66 -11.88
CA THR A 179 -2.56 4.40 -12.65
C THR A 179 -1.29 4.70 -11.87
N TYR A 180 -1.40 5.45 -10.76
CA TYR A 180 -0.26 5.79 -9.92
C TYR A 180 -0.69 5.91 -8.47
N SER A 181 0.22 5.61 -7.55
CA SER A 181 0.03 5.74 -6.11
C SER A 181 1.02 6.75 -5.53
N VAL A 182 0.52 7.66 -4.68
CA VAL A 182 1.35 8.60 -3.90
C VAL A 182 0.97 8.53 -2.43
N PHE A 183 1.97 8.36 -1.56
CA PHE A 183 1.84 8.62 -0.12
C PHE A 183 2.56 9.93 0.20
N ASN A 184 1.80 10.94 0.62
CA ASN A 184 2.32 12.31 0.77
C ASN A 184 3.23 12.47 1.98
N LEU A 185 2.88 11.86 3.11
CA LEU A 185 3.52 12.10 4.40
C LEU A 185 3.83 10.78 5.09
N VAL A 186 4.98 10.18 4.75
CA VAL A 186 5.53 9.05 5.51
C VAL A 186 6.72 9.55 6.31
N TYR A 187 6.55 9.78 7.61
CA TYR A 187 7.64 10.25 8.47
C TYR A 187 8.82 9.28 8.47
N GLU A 188 10.04 9.82 8.37
CA GLU A 188 11.28 9.00 8.29
C GLU A 188 11.48 8.12 9.54
N THR A 189 10.96 8.56 10.68
CA THR A 189 10.98 7.83 11.95
C THR A 189 10.06 6.62 11.96
N ASN A 190 9.07 6.55 11.05
CA ASN A 190 8.24 5.36 10.86
C ASN A 190 8.98 4.32 10.01
N VAL A 191 10.01 3.72 10.61
CA VAL A 191 10.90 2.74 9.97
C VAL A 191 10.13 1.51 9.47
N ALA A 192 9.06 1.11 10.16
CA ALA A 192 8.24 -0.02 9.75
C ALA A 192 7.51 0.26 8.42
N SER A 193 6.87 1.42 8.31
CA SER A 193 6.20 1.88 7.08
C SER A 193 7.18 2.04 5.92
N CYS A 194 8.32 2.71 6.16
CA CYS A 194 9.37 2.88 5.16
C CYS A 194 9.87 1.53 4.60
N ARG A 195 10.13 0.55 5.48
CA ARG A 195 10.57 -0.80 5.06
C ARG A 195 9.53 -1.52 4.22
N ILE A 196 8.24 -1.39 4.55
CA ILE A 196 7.15 -2.01 3.77
C ILE A 196 7.11 -1.39 2.38
N TRP A 197 7.10 -0.06 2.26
CA TRP A 197 7.00 0.61 0.97
C TRP A 197 8.23 0.40 0.09
N ASP A 198 9.43 0.47 0.67
CA ASP A 198 10.67 0.15 -0.03
C ASP A 198 10.65 -1.29 -0.56
N ALA A 199 10.22 -2.26 0.27
CA ALA A 199 10.15 -3.68 -0.12
C ALA A 199 9.05 -3.98 -1.15
N LEU A 200 7.96 -3.21 -1.13
CA LEU A 200 6.90 -3.34 -2.11
C LEU A 200 7.29 -2.68 -3.44
N GLY A 201 8.36 -1.89 -3.51
CA GLY A 201 8.83 -1.27 -4.76
C GLY A 201 8.30 0.14 -4.99
N PHE A 202 7.83 0.81 -3.93
CA PHE A 202 7.62 2.26 -3.98
C PHE A 202 8.96 2.99 -4.03
N LYS A 203 9.00 4.08 -4.78
CA LYS A 203 10.18 4.95 -4.87
C LYS A 203 9.98 6.16 -3.96
N ARG A 204 11.05 6.58 -3.30
CA ARG A 204 11.09 7.85 -2.56
C ARG A 204 11.22 8.99 -3.58
N ILE A 205 10.11 9.57 -3.98
CA ILE A 205 10.05 10.58 -5.06
C ILE A 205 10.26 12.01 -4.54
N GLY A 206 10.17 12.22 -3.24
CA GLY A 206 10.40 13.51 -2.61
C GLY A 206 10.63 13.39 -1.11
N ARG A 207 11.07 14.50 -0.51
CA ARG A 207 11.25 14.63 0.94
C ARG A 207 10.90 16.05 1.36
N VAL A 208 10.07 16.18 2.39
CA VAL A 208 9.69 17.43 3.03
C VAL A 208 10.48 17.53 4.34
N LYS A 209 11.41 18.48 4.40
CA LYS A 209 12.27 18.66 5.58
C LYS A 209 11.49 19.25 6.76
N GLY A 210 11.71 18.74 7.96
CA GLY A 210 11.11 19.26 9.20
C GLY A 210 9.57 19.32 9.14
N CYS A 211 8.95 18.34 8.50
CA CYS A 211 7.52 18.35 8.21
C CYS A 211 6.65 17.98 9.43
N GLY A 212 7.11 17.04 10.25
CA GLY A 212 6.35 16.49 11.36
C GLY A 212 6.84 17.01 12.71
N ASN A 213 5.94 17.60 13.50
CA ASN A 213 6.17 17.83 14.92
C ASN A 213 5.56 16.65 15.70
N LEU A 214 6.36 15.60 15.92
CA LEU A 214 5.89 14.32 16.47
C LEU A 214 6.06 14.26 17.98
N LYS A 215 5.13 13.58 18.68
CA LYS A 215 5.15 13.50 20.15
C LYS A 215 6.39 12.78 20.70
N SER A 216 6.87 11.74 20.01
CA SER A 216 8.07 11.01 20.44
C SER A 216 9.39 11.75 20.18
N TYR A 217 9.35 12.90 19.49
CA TYR A 217 10.54 13.70 19.12
C TYR A 217 10.37 15.16 19.55
N PRO A 218 10.23 15.45 20.86
CA PRO A 218 9.98 16.81 21.33
C PRO A 218 11.15 17.74 21.01
N GLY A 219 10.86 18.86 20.35
CA GLY A 219 11.86 19.88 19.99
C GLY A 219 12.63 19.58 18.69
N GLU A 220 12.39 18.44 18.06
CA GLU A 220 12.96 18.10 16.75
C GLU A 220 11.86 17.93 15.71
N LEU A 221 12.02 18.60 14.57
CA LEU A 221 11.10 18.42 13.44
C LEU A 221 11.57 17.27 12.57
N VAL A 222 10.68 16.31 12.33
CA VAL A 222 10.96 15.09 11.60
C VAL A 222 10.65 15.26 10.11
N ASP A 223 11.56 14.79 9.26
CA ASP A 223 11.36 14.77 7.81
C ASP A 223 10.24 13.79 7.40
N ALA A 224 9.52 14.12 6.33
CA ALA A 224 8.53 13.24 5.71
C ALA A 224 8.96 12.87 4.28
N ILE A 225 8.89 11.58 3.96
CA ILE A 225 9.14 11.05 2.62
C ILE A 225 7.83 11.04 1.84
N ILE A 226 7.91 11.49 0.59
CA ILE A 226 6.86 11.30 -0.40
C ILE A 226 7.21 10.02 -1.18
N TYR A 227 6.35 9.01 -1.06
CA TYR A 227 6.47 7.78 -1.83
C TYR A 227 5.61 7.84 -3.09
N GLY A 228 6.13 7.31 -4.19
CA GLY A 228 5.45 7.23 -5.46
C GLY A 228 5.66 5.88 -6.12
N ARG A 229 4.62 5.35 -6.77
CA ARG A 229 4.71 4.10 -7.51
C ARG A 229 3.74 4.07 -8.69
N ASP A 230 4.24 3.61 -9.82
CA ASP A 230 3.41 3.28 -10.97
C ASP A 230 2.57 2.01 -10.71
N LEU A 231 1.28 2.12 -10.98
CA LEU A 231 0.28 1.05 -10.84
C LEU A 231 -0.19 0.51 -12.20
N GLY A 232 0.27 1.10 -13.31
CA GLY A 232 -0.03 0.62 -14.64
C GLY A 232 0.34 -0.85 -14.83
N GLN A 233 -0.22 -1.47 -15.86
CA GLN A 233 0.15 -2.82 -16.33
C GLN A 233 1.56 -2.84 -16.95
N ASP A 234 2.48 -2.09 -16.36
CA ASP A 234 3.81 -1.82 -16.87
C ASP A 234 4.73 -3.03 -16.81
N ASP A 235 4.34 -4.16 -16.22
CA ASP A 235 5.11 -5.37 -16.48
C ASP A 235 4.92 -5.91 -17.91
N GLU A 236 3.87 -5.47 -18.63
CA GLU A 236 3.70 -5.73 -20.07
C GLU A 236 4.48 -4.69 -20.90
N PHE A 237 4.34 -3.39 -20.61
CA PHE A 237 5.02 -2.29 -21.34
C PHE A 237 6.52 -2.12 -21.04
N VAL A 238 6.97 -2.36 -19.80
CA VAL A 238 8.40 -2.32 -19.43
C VAL A 238 9.15 -3.47 -20.10
N SER A 239 8.48 -4.56 -20.48
CA SER A 239 9.16 -5.68 -21.14
C SER A 239 9.64 -5.33 -22.55
N GLU A 240 8.78 -4.67 -23.34
CA GLU A 240 9.06 -4.25 -24.72
C GLU A 240 10.13 -3.15 -24.77
N GLU A 241 9.92 -2.05 -24.03
CA GLU A 241 10.90 -0.96 -23.99
C GLU A 241 12.24 -1.38 -23.37
N ARG A 242 12.25 -2.34 -22.43
CA ARG A 242 13.51 -2.80 -21.81
C ARG A 242 14.40 -3.50 -22.82
N PHE A 243 13.85 -4.41 -23.64
CA PHE A 243 14.64 -5.11 -24.64
C PHE A 243 15.05 -4.18 -25.77
N ASP A 244 14.20 -3.22 -26.14
CA ASP A 244 14.54 -2.20 -27.13
C ASP A 244 15.62 -1.24 -26.64
N LYS A 245 15.59 -0.82 -25.37
CA LYS A 245 16.65 0.00 -24.76
C LYS A 245 17.98 -0.76 -24.67
N ILE A 246 17.95 -2.07 -24.37
CA ILE A 246 19.15 -2.93 -24.38
C ILE A 246 19.69 -3.06 -25.81
N ARG A 247 18.81 -3.30 -26.79
CA ARG A 247 19.16 -3.39 -28.21
C ARG A 247 19.77 -2.08 -28.73
N PHE A 248 19.17 -0.94 -28.39
CA PHE A 248 19.69 0.38 -28.71
C PHE A 248 21.07 0.62 -28.09
N TYR A 249 21.26 0.25 -26.82
CA TYR A 249 22.55 0.41 -26.13
C TYR A 249 23.65 -0.47 -26.75
N LEU A 250 23.34 -1.73 -27.09
CA LEU A 250 24.27 -2.65 -27.74
C LEU A 250 24.61 -2.24 -29.18
N LYS A 251 23.66 -1.65 -29.91
CA LYS A 251 23.83 -1.21 -31.31
C LYS A 251 24.57 0.12 -31.43
N ASN A 252 24.19 1.11 -30.62
CA ASN A 252 24.67 2.49 -30.77
C ASN A 252 25.78 2.87 -29.77
N GLY A 253 26.02 2.05 -28.74
CA GLY A 253 26.98 2.35 -27.67
C GLY A 253 26.64 3.58 -26.82
N LYS A 254 25.45 4.17 -27.02
CA LYS A 254 24.96 5.37 -26.34
C LYS A 254 23.73 5.05 -25.50
N TYR A 255 23.57 5.77 -24.40
CA TYR A 255 22.38 5.65 -23.57
C TYR A 255 21.16 6.25 -24.28
N PRO A 256 19.98 5.61 -24.19
CA PRO A 256 18.73 6.20 -24.67
C PRO A 256 18.48 7.60 -24.06
N ASN A 257 17.88 8.50 -24.83
CA ASN A 257 17.61 9.88 -24.39
C ASN A 257 16.70 9.87 -23.15
N GLY A 258 17.12 10.52 -22.07
CA GLY A 258 16.37 10.59 -20.81
C GLY A 258 16.68 9.50 -19.77
N ALA A 259 17.59 8.55 -20.06
CA ALA A 259 17.91 7.46 -19.13
C ALA A 259 18.51 7.96 -17.80
N ASP A 260 17.89 7.55 -16.67
CA ASP A 260 18.31 7.91 -15.32
C ASP A 260 19.63 7.21 -14.89
N ARG A 261 20.21 7.59 -13.74
CA ARG A 261 21.47 7.01 -13.24
C ARG A 261 21.36 5.49 -13.01
N ALA A 262 20.22 4.99 -12.57
CA ALA A 262 19.98 3.58 -12.30
C ALA A 262 19.76 2.78 -13.60
N GLU A 263 19.11 3.35 -14.59
CA GLU A 263 18.84 2.78 -15.90
C GLU A 263 20.13 2.63 -16.71
N LYS A 264 21.00 3.65 -16.67
CA LYS A 264 22.37 3.55 -17.21
C LYS A 264 23.16 2.41 -16.56
N SER A 265 22.99 2.18 -15.25
CA SER A 265 23.62 1.06 -14.54
C SER A 265 23.05 -0.29 -14.95
N ARG A 266 21.72 -0.39 -15.09
CA ARG A 266 21.04 -1.60 -15.58
C ARG A 266 21.47 -1.96 -17.00
N LEU A 267 21.58 -0.97 -17.91
CA LEU A 267 22.02 -1.18 -19.29
C LEU A 267 23.46 -1.70 -19.37
N ARG A 268 24.39 -1.14 -18.57
CA ARG A 268 25.77 -1.64 -18.47
C ARG A 268 25.83 -3.09 -17.96
N SER A 269 25.04 -3.41 -16.94
CA SER A 269 24.96 -4.77 -16.40
C SER A 269 24.24 -5.75 -17.33
N ALA A 270 23.31 -5.28 -18.16
CA ALA A 270 22.67 -6.12 -19.17
C ALA A 270 23.63 -6.41 -20.32
N ALA A 271 24.42 -5.44 -20.76
CA ALA A 271 25.36 -5.61 -21.87
C ALA A 271 26.44 -6.69 -21.64
N THR A 272 26.69 -7.13 -20.40
CA THR A 272 27.60 -8.26 -20.11
C THR A 272 26.99 -9.63 -20.40
N HIS A 273 25.66 -9.73 -20.48
CA HIS A 273 24.94 -10.99 -20.61
C HIS A 273 24.12 -11.10 -21.89
N TYR A 274 23.72 -9.96 -22.46
CA TYR A 274 22.97 -9.88 -23.71
C TYR A 274 23.91 -9.70 -24.90
N LYS A 275 23.67 -10.44 -25.98
CA LYS A 275 24.42 -10.36 -27.24
C LYS A 275 23.46 -10.06 -28.38
N LEU A 276 23.79 -9.09 -29.21
CA LEU A 276 22.98 -8.74 -30.38
C LEU A 276 23.64 -9.36 -31.63
N THR A 277 22.86 -10.13 -32.39
CA THR A 277 23.30 -10.63 -33.71
C THR A 277 22.67 -9.73 -34.77
N PRO A 278 23.47 -9.04 -35.62
CA PRO A 278 22.93 -8.22 -36.70
C PRO A 278 22.14 -9.09 -37.68
N GLY A 279 21.00 -8.59 -38.14
CA GLY A 279 20.21 -9.27 -39.17
C GLY A 279 20.98 -9.29 -40.49
N GLU A 280 21.02 -10.46 -41.14
CA GLU A 280 21.63 -10.65 -42.45
C GLU A 280 20.49 -10.85 -43.46
N GLY A 281 20.23 -9.83 -44.31
CA GLY A 281 19.15 -9.87 -45.30
C GLY A 281 17.76 -9.52 -44.74
N ASP A 282 16.78 -10.38 -44.98
CA ASP A 282 15.34 -10.20 -44.66
C ASP A 282 14.97 -10.64 -43.22
N GLU A 283 15.97 -11.08 -42.43
CA GLU A 283 15.78 -11.54 -41.05
C GLU A 283 15.95 -10.38 -40.04
N PRO A 284 15.04 -10.19 -39.07
CA PRO A 284 15.13 -9.14 -38.07
C PRO A 284 16.31 -9.37 -37.10
N GLU A 285 16.88 -8.29 -36.55
CA GLU A 285 17.99 -8.42 -35.59
C GLU A 285 17.54 -9.19 -34.33
N LYS A 286 18.34 -10.19 -33.93
CA LYS A 286 17.99 -11.10 -32.82
C LYS A 286 18.82 -10.79 -31.58
N LEU A 287 18.13 -10.65 -30.45
CA LEU A 287 18.74 -10.45 -29.15
C LEU A 287 18.87 -11.80 -28.42
N TRP A 288 20.04 -12.07 -27.86
CA TRP A 288 20.34 -13.33 -27.17
C TRP A 288 20.68 -13.08 -25.71
N LEU A 289 20.18 -13.94 -24.80
CA LEU A 289 20.56 -13.96 -23.40
C LEU A 289 21.11 -15.34 -23.04
N LYS A 290 22.41 -15.43 -22.75
CA LYS A 290 23.08 -16.68 -22.33
C LYS A 290 22.73 -17.90 -23.22
N GLY A 291 22.64 -17.70 -24.54
CA GLY A 291 22.31 -18.74 -25.52
C GLY A 291 20.82 -18.96 -25.81
N LYS A 292 19.92 -18.16 -25.21
CA LYS A 292 18.47 -18.19 -25.47
C LYS A 292 18.05 -16.98 -26.27
N GLU A 293 17.14 -17.15 -27.22
CA GLU A 293 16.61 -16.05 -28.03
C GLU A 293 15.61 -15.23 -27.21
N VAL A 294 15.76 -13.91 -27.24
CA VAL A 294 14.93 -12.97 -26.49
C VAL A 294 13.86 -12.41 -27.39
N ILE A 295 12.59 -12.67 -27.07
CA ILE A 295 11.44 -12.27 -27.87
C ILE A 295 10.77 -11.06 -27.20
N ALA A 296 10.84 -9.90 -27.85
CA ALA A 296 10.24 -8.66 -27.34
C ALA A 296 8.76 -8.51 -27.76
N ASP A 297 8.40 -8.93 -28.98
CA ASP A 297 7.05 -8.76 -29.53
C ASP A 297 6.02 -9.70 -28.84
N PRO A 298 4.97 -9.14 -28.20
CA PRO A 298 3.91 -9.93 -27.54
C PRO A 298 3.18 -10.89 -28.48
N LYS A 299 3.00 -10.52 -29.76
CA LYS A 299 2.34 -11.42 -30.74
C LYS A 299 3.19 -12.65 -31.00
N GLN A 300 4.48 -12.43 -31.22
CA GLN A 300 5.45 -13.51 -31.42
C GLN A 300 5.59 -14.40 -30.17
N GLN A 301 5.59 -13.81 -28.96
CA GLN A 301 5.58 -14.59 -27.70
C GLN A 301 4.36 -15.51 -27.64
N TYR A 302 3.18 -15.01 -27.99
CA TYR A 302 1.94 -15.79 -27.99
C TYR A 302 1.96 -16.92 -29.02
N GLU A 303 2.45 -16.65 -30.24
CA GLU A 303 2.57 -17.66 -31.30
C GLU A 303 3.54 -18.77 -30.95
N ILE A 304 4.73 -18.44 -30.42
CA ILE A 304 5.73 -19.41 -29.97
C ILE A 304 5.17 -20.26 -28.82
N ALA A 305 4.53 -19.62 -27.84
CA ALA A 305 3.91 -20.33 -26.72
C ALA A 305 2.78 -21.26 -27.20
N ARG A 306 1.97 -20.83 -28.18
CA ARG A 306 0.93 -21.64 -28.82
C ARG A 306 1.50 -22.83 -29.57
N GLU A 307 2.55 -22.64 -30.36
CA GLU A 307 3.16 -23.72 -31.14
C GLU A 307 3.77 -24.79 -30.24
N ILE A 308 4.55 -24.38 -29.21
CA ILE A 308 5.18 -25.30 -28.27
C ILE A 308 4.12 -26.01 -27.42
N HIS A 309 3.05 -25.30 -27.03
CA HIS A 309 1.93 -25.91 -26.34
C HIS A 309 1.22 -26.94 -27.22
N HIS A 310 0.89 -26.62 -28.47
CA HIS A 310 0.16 -27.51 -29.38
C HIS A 310 0.94 -28.80 -29.68
N LYS A 311 2.28 -28.78 -29.64
CA LYS A 311 3.10 -29.98 -29.83
C LYS A 311 2.98 -31.00 -28.70
N HIS A 312 2.75 -30.56 -27.47
CA HIS A 312 2.83 -31.43 -26.28
C HIS A 312 1.59 -31.42 -25.38
N HIS A 313 0.65 -30.49 -25.62
CA HIS A 313 -0.48 -30.13 -24.76
C HIS A 313 -0.14 -30.19 -23.26
N GLY A 314 1.06 -29.70 -22.94
CA GLY A 314 1.59 -29.73 -21.58
C GLY A 314 0.89 -28.72 -20.68
N GLY A 315 0.80 -29.01 -19.38
CA GLY A 315 0.37 -28.03 -18.39
C GLY A 315 1.33 -26.85 -18.29
N ILE A 316 0.90 -25.76 -17.63
CA ILE A 316 1.60 -24.46 -17.56
C ILE A 316 3.09 -24.63 -17.27
N ASN A 317 3.46 -25.46 -16.28
CA ASN A 317 4.86 -25.66 -15.90
C ASN A 317 5.70 -26.39 -16.97
N LYS A 318 5.10 -27.36 -17.67
CA LYS A 318 5.81 -28.16 -18.69
C LYS A 318 6.05 -27.33 -19.95
N THR A 319 5.04 -26.60 -20.41
CA THR A 319 5.19 -25.70 -21.56
C THR A 319 6.13 -24.54 -21.24
N THR A 320 6.06 -23.98 -20.03
CA THR A 320 7.01 -22.94 -19.60
C THR A 320 8.45 -23.46 -19.60
N ALA A 321 8.70 -24.69 -19.13
CA ALA A 321 10.04 -25.27 -19.12
C ALA A 321 10.58 -25.48 -20.55
N ALA A 322 9.76 -26.03 -21.45
CA ALA A 322 10.14 -26.24 -22.85
C ALA A 322 10.44 -24.91 -23.58
N ILE A 323 9.65 -23.87 -23.32
CA ILE A 323 9.92 -22.53 -23.84
C ILE A 323 11.22 -21.99 -23.27
N ALA A 324 11.44 -22.13 -21.97
CA ALA A 324 12.59 -21.59 -21.28
C ALA A 324 13.92 -22.26 -21.67
N GLU A 325 13.92 -23.36 -22.40
CA GLU A 325 15.13 -23.96 -22.99
C GLU A 325 15.66 -23.15 -24.18
N LEU A 326 14.75 -22.64 -25.02
CA LEU A 326 15.08 -22.00 -26.30
C LEU A 326 14.92 -20.47 -26.27
N TYR A 327 13.94 -19.98 -25.53
CA TYR A 327 13.53 -18.58 -25.53
C TYR A 327 13.53 -17.96 -24.14
N HIS A 328 13.59 -16.62 -24.11
CA HIS A 328 13.48 -15.84 -22.91
C HIS A 328 12.63 -14.59 -23.14
N TRP A 329 11.60 -14.39 -22.32
CA TRP A 329 10.91 -13.12 -22.16
C TRP A 329 10.40 -12.99 -20.72
N VAL A 330 9.93 -11.81 -20.35
CA VAL A 330 9.40 -11.56 -19.00
C VAL A 330 8.04 -12.25 -18.86
N ARG A 331 7.78 -12.91 -17.71
CA ARG A 331 6.47 -13.52 -17.39
C ARG A 331 5.97 -14.60 -18.36
N ILE A 332 6.86 -15.47 -18.87
CA ILE A 332 6.52 -16.64 -19.73
C ILE A 332 5.27 -17.42 -19.25
N LYS A 333 5.14 -17.62 -17.92
CA LYS A 333 4.00 -18.36 -17.34
C LYS A 333 2.63 -17.72 -17.63
N GLU A 334 2.55 -16.40 -17.73
CA GLU A 334 1.30 -15.67 -18.00
C GLU A 334 0.86 -15.89 -19.44
N THR A 335 1.78 -15.69 -20.41
CA THR A 335 1.56 -15.97 -21.83
C THR A 335 1.11 -17.42 -22.05
N VAL A 336 1.81 -18.37 -21.44
CA VAL A 336 1.46 -19.81 -21.50
C VAL A 336 0.09 -20.07 -20.90
N SER A 337 -0.25 -19.44 -19.78
CA SER A 337 -1.55 -19.59 -19.13
C SER A 337 -2.70 -19.05 -19.99
N GLN A 338 -2.46 -17.98 -20.77
CA GLN A 338 -3.44 -17.44 -21.72
C GLN A 338 -3.62 -18.37 -22.93
N VAL A 339 -2.52 -18.88 -23.49
CA VAL A 339 -2.54 -19.87 -24.59
C VAL A 339 -3.30 -21.13 -24.20
N ILE A 340 -3.06 -21.68 -23.01
CA ILE A 340 -3.73 -22.90 -22.54
C ILE A 340 -5.23 -22.67 -22.35
N ARG A 341 -5.63 -21.49 -21.82
CA ARG A 341 -7.05 -21.12 -21.68
C ARG A 341 -7.75 -20.99 -23.04
N ASN A 342 -7.03 -20.50 -24.05
CA ASN A 342 -7.53 -20.31 -25.39
C ASN A 342 -7.38 -21.55 -26.29
N CYS A 343 -6.83 -22.66 -25.78
CA CYS A 343 -6.68 -23.90 -26.51
C CYS A 343 -7.98 -24.73 -26.42
N PRO A 344 -8.64 -25.08 -27.54
CA PRO A 344 -9.88 -25.84 -27.53
C PRO A 344 -9.71 -27.24 -26.89
N GLU A 345 -8.60 -27.93 -27.16
CA GLU A 345 -8.35 -29.29 -26.64
C GLU A 345 -8.09 -29.30 -25.13
N CYS A 346 -7.32 -28.33 -24.63
CA CYS A 346 -7.06 -28.22 -23.19
C CYS A 346 -8.24 -27.61 -22.42
N SER A 347 -9.05 -26.76 -23.07
CA SER A 347 -10.28 -26.20 -22.49
C SER A 347 -11.33 -27.29 -22.24
N GLU A 348 -11.52 -28.19 -23.21
CA GLU A 348 -12.41 -29.36 -23.09
C GLU A 348 -11.91 -30.35 -22.01
N MET A 349 -10.61 -30.65 -22.00
CA MET A 349 -10.02 -31.57 -21.01
C MET A 349 -10.08 -31.00 -19.58
N ASN A 350 -9.93 -29.68 -19.42
CA ASN A 350 -10.03 -29.02 -18.11
C ASN A 350 -11.49 -28.89 -17.63
N LYS A 351 -12.46 -28.74 -18.55
CA LYS A 351 -13.90 -28.89 -18.24
C LYS A 351 -14.23 -30.31 -17.81
N GLY A 352 -13.68 -31.33 -18.48
CA GLY A 352 -13.85 -32.75 -18.12
C GLY A 352 -13.27 -33.08 -16.73
N LEU A 353 -12.06 -32.61 -16.42
CA LEU A 353 -11.43 -32.76 -15.10
C LEU A 353 -12.20 -32.01 -13.99
N SER A 354 -12.79 -30.86 -14.31
CA SER A 354 -13.63 -30.09 -13.37
C SER A 354 -14.97 -30.79 -13.11
N ALA A 355 -15.60 -31.36 -14.13
CA ALA A 355 -16.81 -32.16 -14.00
C ALA A 355 -16.56 -33.47 -13.22
N MET A 356 -15.41 -34.12 -13.43
CA MET A 356 -15.03 -35.35 -12.73
C MET A 356 -14.70 -35.11 -11.25
N ARG A 357 -14.11 -33.96 -10.90
CA ARG A 357 -13.91 -33.53 -9.50
C ARG A 357 -15.22 -33.19 -8.79
N GLN A 358 -16.20 -32.61 -9.48
CA GLN A 358 -17.54 -32.41 -8.93
C GLN A 358 -18.25 -33.75 -8.68
N GLY A 359 -18.13 -34.72 -9.61
CA GLY A 359 -18.67 -36.07 -9.44
C GLY A 359 -18.05 -36.84 -8.26
N GLN A 360 -16.73 -36.74 -8.03
CA GLN A 360 -16.07 -37.36 -6.87
C GLN A 360 -16.49 -36.73 -5.53
N ASN A 361 -16.71 -35.41 -5.49
CA ASN A 361 -17.20 -34.75 -4.29
C ASN A 361 -18.68 -35.08 -4.00
N GLN A 362 -19.48 -35.32 -5.04
CA GLN A 362 -20.88 -35.74 -4.90
C GLN A 362 -20.99 -37.19 -4.41
N ALA A 363 -20.21 -38.12 -4.98
CA ALA A 363 -20.13 -39.51 -4.53
C ALA A 363 -19.58 -39.65 -3.09
N ARG A 364 -18.67 -38.77 -2.68
CA ARG A 364 -18.12 -38.74 -1.31
C ARG A 364 -19.09 -38.09 -0.30
N ALA A 365 -20.00 -37.24 -0.75
CA ALA A 365 -21.09 -36.69 0.06
C ALA A 365 -22.22 -37.71 0.27
N GLU A 366 -22.55 -38.50 -0.77
CA GLU A 366 -23.57 -39.56 -0.68
C GLU A 366 -23.10 -40.74 0.20
N ALA A 367 -21.82 -41.12 0.15
CA ALA A 367 -21.25 -42.14 1.04
C ALA A 367 -21.20 -41.73 2.52
N ARG A 368 -21.34 -40.44 2.84
CA ARG A 368 -21.36 -39.92 4.23
C ARG A 368 -22.76 -39.82 4.84
N SER A 369 -23.82 -39.89 4.03
CA SER A 369 -25.22 -39.84 4.50
C SER A 369 -25.85 -41.22 4.70
N GLY A 370 -25.13 -42.30 4.41
CA GLY A 370 -25.64 -43.67 4.47
C GLY A 370 -24.90 -44.59 5.44
N SER A 371 -24.73 -44.20 6.72
CA SER A 371 -24.44 -45.16 7.79
C SER A 371 -24.71 -44.55 9.17
N SER A 372 -25.95 -44.68 9.60
CA SER A 372 -26.33 -44.63 11.01
C SER A 372 -26.94 -45.98 11.38
N PHE A 373 -26.59 -46.46 12.58
CA PHE A 373 -26.91 -47.74 13.23
C PHE A 373 -25.92 -48.90 13.02
N LEU A 374 -24.97 -49.05 13.95
CA LEU A 374 -25.07 -50.06 15.04
C LEU A 374 -24.00 -49.82 16.11
N SER A 375 -24.38 -50.10 17.36
CA SER A 375 -23.65 -49.88 18.61
C SER A 375 -22.82 -51.12 18.98
N SER A 376 -21.65 -50.94 19.64
CA SER A 376 -21.26 -51.60 20.92
C SER A 376 -19.72 -51.67 21.18
N SER A 377 -19.35 -51.21 22.38
CA SER A 377 -18.35 -51.72 23.35
C SER A 377 -16.91 -52.15 22.96
N ALA A 378 -15.95 -51.39 23.52
CA ALA A 378 -14.81 -51.77 24.37
C ALA A 378 -13.55 -52.52 23.84
N THR A 379 -12.42 -52.05 24.41
CA THR A 379 -11.13 -52.72 24.78
C THR A 379 -9.88 -52.48 23.91
N GLN A 380 -8.82 -51.95 24.54
CA GLN A 380 -7.43 -51.87 24.05
C GLN A 380 -6.70 -53.22 24.13
N PRO A 381 -5.50 -53.38 23.51
CA PRO A 381 -4.24 -53.21 24.29
C PRO A 381 -3.00 -52.61 23.57
N ASN A 382 -2.16 -51.95 24.39
CA ASN A 382 -0.68 -51.78 24.46
C ASN A 382 0.22 -52.82 23.72
N LEU A 383 1.53 -52.70 23.38
CA LEU A 383 2.75 -51.95 23.80
C LEU A 383 3.90 -52.22 22.77
N THR A 384 4.94 -51.37 22.66
CA THR A 384 6.39 -51.72 22.88
C THR A 384 7.41 -50.59 22.55
N PRO A 385 8.47 -50.39 23.38
CA PRO A 385 9.58 -49.43 23.17
C PRO A 385 11.00 -50.07 23.15
N THR A 386 12.00 -49.40 22.53
CA THR A 386 13.48 -49.69 22.67
C THR A 386 14.33 -48.59 21.97
N PRO A 387 15.68 -48.44 22.18
CA PRO A 387 16.50 -48.12 23.38
C PRO A 387 17.55 -46.97 23.11
N PRO A 388 18.48 -46.60 24.04
CA PRO A 388 19.40 -45.47 23.87
C PRO A 388 20.80 -45.85 23.35
N SER A 389 21.57 -44.87 22.85
CA SER A 389 23.01 -45.03 22.58
C SER A 389 23.81 -43.77 22.92
N LEU A 390 24.84 -44.01 23.74
CA LEU A 390 25.97 -43.13 24.08
C LEU A 390 26.89 -42.95 22.86
N PHE A 391 27.49 -41.76 22.69
CA PHE A 391 28.91 -41.53 22.32
C PHE A 391 29.13 -40.05 21.91
N SER A 392 30.05 -39.38 22.60
CA SER A 392 30.71 -38.13 22.15
C SER A 392 31.81 -38.45 21.12
N PRO A 393 32.22 -37.46 20.29
CA PRO A 393 33.60 -36.96 20.45
C PRO A 393 33.85 -35.47 20.07
N THR A 394 34.68 -34.82 20.90
CA THR A 394 35.80 -33.86 20.64
C THR A 394 35.84 -32.88 19.45
N GLN A 395 36.15 -31.61 19.79
CA GLN A 395 36.61 -30.48 18.94
C GLN A 395 38.05 -30.63 18.39
N PRO A 396 38.33 -29.98 17.24
CA PRO A 396 39.61 -29.29 16.97
C PRO A 396 39.45 -27.82 16.43
N PRO A 397 40.54 -27.03 16.29
CA PRO A 397 40.63 -25.56 16.54
C PRO A 397 40.45 -24.65 15.27
N PRO A 398 40.49 -23.30 15.39
CA PRO A 398 39.97 -22.38 14.37
C PRO A 398 41.02 -21.88 13.37
N PRO A 399 40.60 -21.38 12.19
CA PRO A 399 41.36 -20.44 11.39
C PRO A 399 40.74 -19.02 11.41
N SER A 400 41.60 -18.06 11.10
CA SER A 400 41.56 -16.63 11.36
C SER A 400 40.93 -15.77 10.26
N ASP A 401 40.72 -14.50 10.62
CA ASP A 401 40.62 -13.30 9.78
C ASP A 401 39.29 -13.00 9.05
N SER A 402 38.41 -12.33 9.80
CA SER A 402 37.32 -11.50 9.26
C SER A 402 37.81 -10.08 8.92
N PRO A 403 37.26 -9.43 7.87
CA PRO A 403 37.70 -8.15 7.33
C PRO A 403 37.19 -6.94 8.14
N ASN A 404 37.46 -6.92 9.45
CA ASN A 404 37.06 -5.81 10.32
C ASN A 404 38.23 -4.90 10.73
N SER A 405 39.46 -5.20 10.26
CA SER A 405 40.67 -4.45 10.61
C SER A 405 41.04 -3.36 9.59
N GLN A 406 40.32 -3.27 8.45
CA GLN A 406 40.64 -2.32 7.38
C GLN A 406 39.80 -1.03 7.43
N LEU A 407 38.64 -1.06 8.10
CA LEU A 407 37.77 0.12 8.28
C LEU A 407 38.14 0.99 9.49
N GLN A 408 39.06 0.53 10.34
CA GLN A 408 39.47 1.25 11.55
C GLN A 408 40.81 2.00 11.39
N LEU A 409 41.46 1.92 10.22
CA LEU A 409 42.67 2.66 9.87
C LEU A 409 42.42 3.88 8.96
N GLU A 410 41.26 4.00 8.30
CA GLU A 410 40.89 5.19 7.50
C GLU A 410 40.23 6.30 8.33
N ALA A 411 39.84 6.04 9.59
CA ALA A 411 39.21 7.03 10.47
C ALA A 411 40.23 7.92 11.24
N ALA A 412 41.53 7.74 11.04
CA ALA A 412 42.58 8.43 11.79
C ALA A 412 43.50 9.35 10.95
N GLN A 413 43.13 9.68 9.71
CA GLN A 413 43.98 10.48 8.79
C GLN A 413 43.30 11.70 8.12
N GLN A 414 42.22 12.25 8.69
CA GLN A 414 41.63 13.51 8.20
C GLN A 414 41.46 14.58 9.29
N GLN A 415 42.37 14.62 10.27
CA GLN A 415 42.67 15.82 11.05
C GLN A 415 43.87 16.52 10.40
N ASP A 416 43.58 17.46 9.50
CA ASP A 416 44.35 18.70 9.27
C ASP A 416 44.02 19.25 7.88
N THR A 417 43.02 20.12 7.77
CA THR A 417 43.06 21.17 6.74
C THR A 417 42.30 22.41 7.18
N ILE A 418 43.03 23.53 7.12
CA ILE A 418 42.71 24.88 7.56
C ILE A 418 41.69 25.54 6.62
N TYR A 419 40.63 26.15 7.17
CA TYR A 419 39.70 27.01 6.43
C TYR A 419 40.21 28.46 6.42
N PRO A 420 40.21 29.20 5.29
CA PRO A 420 40.32 30.64 5.33
C PRO A 420 38.94 31.29 5.46
N GLN A 421 38.83 32.22 6.41
CA GLN A 421 37.76 33.21 6.53
C GLN A 421 37.69 34.09 5.29
N TYR A 422 36.49 34.34 4.77
CA TYR A 422 36.20 35.51 3.94
C TYR A 422 34.95 36.24 4.41
N SER A 423 35.08 37.56 4.30
CA SER A 423 34.34 38.67 4.88
C SER A 423 33.05 39.03 4.14
N GLN A 424 32.17 39.73 4.86
CA GLN A 424 31.02 40.48 4.33
C GLN A 424 31.44 41.39 3.18
N ASP A 425 30.74 41.33 2.05
CA ASP A 425 30.57 42.49 1.19
C ASP A 425 29.22 42.48 0.46
N ASN A 426 28.72 43.68 0.26
CA ASN A 426 27.38 44.04 -0.20
C ASN A 426 27.44 44.28 -1.73
N GLY A 427 26.47 43.78 -2.50
CA GLY A 427 26.15 44.32 -3.83
C GLY A 427 26.21 43.36 -5.02
N TYR A 428 25.43 43.73 -6.05
CA TYR A 428 25.19 43.13 -7.39
C TYR A 428 24.03 42.12 -7.43
N ASP A 429 22.81 42.48 -7.86
CA ASP A 429 22.32 43.11 -9.12
C ASP A 429 22.38 42.12 -10.31
N LEU A 430 21.20 41.64 -10.73
CA LEU A 430 20.99 40.72 -11.85
C LEU A 430 20.24 41.46 -12.98
N PRO A 431 20.63 41.30 -14.25
CA PRO A 431 20.02 42.02 -15.36
C PRO A 431 18.66 41.41 -15.75
N VAL A 432 17.63 42.25 -15.84
CA VAL A 432 16.29 41.88 -16.32
C VAL A 432 16.18 42.18 -17.83
N ASP A 433 15.71 41.19 -18.58
CA ASP A 433 15.50 41.22 -20.04
C ASP A 433 14.39 42.22 -20.47
N PRO A 434 14.56 43.09 -21.48
CA PRO A 434 13.70 44.25 -21.74
C PRO A 434 12.32 44.00 -22.41
N ALA A 435 11.76 42.79 -22.41
CA ALA A 435 10.66 42.46 -23.34
C ALA A 435 9.21 42.56 -22.80
N LEU A 436 8.93 43.16 -21.63
CA LEU A 436 7.58 43.19 -21.04
C LEU A 436 7.13 44.54 -20.45
N MET A 437 7.49 45.67 -21.05
CA MET A 437 6.81 46.95 -20.79
C MET A 437 6.62 47.79 -22.05
N GLN A 438 5.46 47.63 -22.69
CA GLN A 438 4.88 48.70 -23.51
C GLN A 438 3.37 48.72 -23.30
N GLY A 439 2.91 49.70 -22.53
CA GLY A 439 1.51 50.07 -22.44
C GLY A 439 0.99 50.28 -21.02
N MET A 440 1.43 51.34 -20.35
CA MET A 440 0.55 52.10 -19.42
C MET A 440 1.20 53.45 -19.06
N GLN A 441 0.47 54.52 -19.37
CA GLN A 441 0.76 55.90 -18.94
C GLN A 441 0.37 56.12 -17.47
N PRO A 442 0.92 57.14 -16.77
CA PRO A 442 0.69 57.37 -15.36
C PRO A 442 -0.44 58.39 -15.12
N ALA A 443 -1.44 58.03 -14.32
CA ALA A 443 -2.19 58.91 -13.42
C ALA A 443 -3.44 58.21 -12.89
N ALA A 444 -3.57 58.07 -11.56
CA ALA A 444 -4.78 58.37 -10.79
C ALA A 444 -4.57 57.99 -9.32
N ASN A 445 -4.93 58.91 -8.43
CA ASN A 445 -4.79 58.83 -6.99
C ASN A 445 -5.64 57.71 -6.36
N LEU A 446 -5.17 57.18 -5.24
CA LEU A 446 -5.76 56.12 -4.41
C LEU A 446 -7.07 56.53 -3.68
N ALA A 447 -7.76 57.58 -4.15
CA ALA A 447 -8.94 58.15 -3.50
C ALA A 447 -10.26 57.96 -4.30
N ASP A 448 -10.23 57.33 -5.48
CA ASP A 448 -11.38 57.23 -6.39
C ASP A 448 -11.76 55.78 -6.79
N LEU A 449 -11.67 54.82 -5.87
CA LEU A 449 -12.30 53.51 -6.07
C LEU A 449 -13.70 53.45 -5.43
N PRO A 450 -14.75 53.04 -6.16
CA PRO A 450 -16.10 52.94 -5.62
C PRO A 450 -16.24 51.78 -4.62
N PRO A 451 -17.09 51.88 -3.58
CA PRO A 451 -17.23 50.85 -2.56
C PRO A 451 -17.94 49.61 -3.10
N SER A 452 -17.35 48.44 -2.84
CA SER A 452 -17.91 47.13 -3.23
C SER A 452 -18.91 46.61 -2.18
N PRO A 453 -20.03 45.97 -2.57
CA PRO A 453 -21.26 45.89 -1.77
C PRO A 453 -21.34 44.61 -0.91
N PHE A 454 -20.31 44.28 -0.13
CA PHE A 454 -20.32 43.01 0.64
C PHE A 454 -19.91 43.09 2.11
N LEU A 455 -19.97 44.28 2.73
CA LEU A 455 -19.82 44.45 4.18
C LEU A 455 -20.70 45.59 4.69
N ALA A 456 -22.02 45.34 4.79
CA ALA A 456 -22.94 46.20 5.54
C ALA A 456 -24.19 45.41 5.98
N ALA A 457 -24.05 44.58 7.00
CA ALA A 457 -25.17 44.23 7.88
C ALA A 457 -24.63 43.90 9.27
N GLN A 458 -25.20 44.57 10.27
CA GLN A 458 -24.96 44.44 11.71
C GLN A 458 -23.77 45.21 12.32
N VAL A 459 -23.92 46.55 12.44
CA VAL A 459 -23.74 47.23 13.73
C VAL A 459 -24.65 48.47 13.79
N SER A 460 -25.63 48.45 14.70
CA SER A 460 -26.22 49.60 15.41
C SER A 460 -27.04 48.96 16.55
N ASN A 461 -26.72 49.10 17.83
CA ASN A 461 -26.72 50.35 18.57
C ASN A 461 -25.82 50.30 19.81
N ARG A 462 -25.24 51.47 20.15
CA ARG A 462 -24.54 51.81 21.38
C ARG A 462 -25.50 52.05 22.56
N ALA A 463 -25.09 51.63 23.75
CA ALA A 463 -25.10 52.32 25.06
C ALA A 463 -24.75 51.24 26.10
N GLY A 464 -23.79 51.32 27.02
CA GLY A 464 -23.11 52.42 27.68
C GLY A 464 -23.20 52.12 29.19
N HIS A 465 -22.12 51.75 29.86
CA HIS A 465 -21.84 52.08 31.27
C HIS A 465 -20.52 51.47 31.75
N ALA A 466 -19.78 52.29 32.50
CA ALA A 466 -18.55 51.97 33.20
C ALA A 466 -18.84 51.19 34.49
N GLY A 467 -17.88 50.38 34.92
CA GLY A 467 -17.89 49.68 36.21
C GLY A 467 -16.52 49.06 36.48
N GLU A 468 -15.86 49.61 37.49
CA GLU A 468 -14.51 49.34 38.00
C GLU A 468 -14.55 48.21 39.06
N LEU A 469 -13.42 47.52 39.29
CA LEU A 469 -13.08 46.59 40.39
C LEU A 469 -13.76 45.20 40.29
N ASP A 470 -13.15 44.05 40.60
CA ASP A 470 -12.20 43.75 41.68
C ASP A 470 -11.45 42.42 41.43
N HIS A 471 -10.31 42.25 42.09
CA HIS A 471 -9.50 41.03 42.14
C HIS A 471 -10.17 39.96 43.03
N GLN A 472 -10.25 38.70 42.57
CA GLN A 472 -10.18 37.58 43.52
C GLN A 472 -9.64 36.28 42.92
N ARG A 473 -8.47 35.88 43.44
CA ARG A 473 -7.90 34.53 43.42
C ARG A 473 -8.71 33.62 44.36
N MET A 474 -8.99 32.38 43.92
CA MET A 474 -9.11 31.19 44.78
C MET A 474 -8.45 30.04 44.00
N SER A 475 -7.24 29.57 44.33
CA SER A 475 -6.82 28.77 45.49
C SER A 475 -7.53 27.41 45.57
N LEU A 476 -6.74 26.39 45.22
CA LEU A 476 -6.97 24.94 45.31
C LEU A 476 -7.21 24.49 46.75
N ASP A 477 -8.00 23.43 46.93
CA ASP A 477 -7.91 22.55 48.10
C ASP A 477 -7.94 21.07 47.64
N PRO A 478 -7.09 20.18 48.19
CA PRO A 478 -6.91 18.81 47.72
C PRO A 478 -7.62 17.77 48.61
N GLY A 479 -8.07 16.68 48.00
CA GLY A 479 -8.23 15.39 48.68
C GLY A 479 -9.65 14.85 48.77
N LEU A 480 -10.05 14.05 47.78
CA LEU A 480 -10.82 12.82 47.96
C LEU A 480 -10.38 11.84 46.85
N ASP A 481 -9.69 10.77 47.23
CA ASP A 481 -9.36 9.63 46.36
C ASP A 481 -10.66 8.91 45.95
N GLU A 482 -11.26 9.37 44.85
CA GLU A 482 -12.35 8.67 44.18
C GLU A 482 -11.75 7.76 43.10
N ARG A 483 -11.78 6.45 43.36
CA ARG A 483 -11.31 5.41 42.44
C ARG A 483 -12.02 5.58 41.09
N ALA A 484 -11.25 5.76 40.01
CA ALA A 484 -11.78 5.86 38.66
C ALA A 484 -12.69 4.66 38.35
N PRO A 485 -13.91 4.88 37.81
CA PRO A 485 -14.85 3.80 37.52
C PRO A 485 -14.29 2.90 36.43
N THR A 486 -14.51 1.59 36.57
CA THR A 486 -14.04 0.60 35.59
C THR A 486 -14.85 0.69 34.30
N ALA A 487 -14.26 0.25 33.18
CA ALA A 487 -14.88 0.30 31.85
C ALA A 487 -16.30 -0.31 31.77
N GLY A 488 -16.57 -1.33 32.59
CA GLY A 488 -17.90 -1.95 32.70
C GLY A 488 -18.94 -1.09 33.43
N GLU A 489 -18.51 -0.26 34.39
CA GLU A 489 -19.40 0.61 35.18
C GLU A 489 -19.80 1.86 34.38
N GLU A 490 -18.87 2.42 33.62
CA GLU A 490 -19.12 3.58 32.74
C GLU A 490 -20.06 3.21 31.58
N MET A 491 -19.92 2.02 31.01
CA MET A 491 -20.82 1.51 29.96
C MET A 491 -22.25 1.30 30.49
N ARG A 492 -22.39 0.78 31.71
CA ARG A 492 -23.69 0.53 32.34
C ARG A 492 -24.38 1.84 32.74
N ARG A 493 -23.61 2.86 33.12
CA ARG A 493 -24.10 4.21 33.41
C ARG A 493 -24.66 4.90 32.17
N ARG A 494 -23.98 4.77 31.03
CA ARG A 494 -24.43 5.35 29.74
C ARG A 494 -25.68 4.66 29.20
N LEU A 495 -25.79 3.33 29.35
CA LEU A 495 -27.00 2.60 28.95
C LEU A 495 -28.24 2.99 29.78
N ASN A 496 -28.07 3.25 31.08
CA ASN A 496 -29.17 3.69 31.94
C ASN A 496 -29.65 5.13 31.63
N LEU A 497 -28.75 6.03 31.23
CA LEU A 497 -29.10 7.39 30.81
C LEU A 497 -29.93 7.41 29.51
N VAL A 498 -29.65 6.48 28.59
CA VAL A 498 -30.40 6.34 27.33
C VAL A 498 -31.81 5.76 27.58
N SER A 499 -32.01 5.00 28.65
CA SER A 499 -33.33 4.44 29.01
C SER A 499 -34.27 5.45 29.68
N GLN A 500 -33.80 6.62 30.11
CA GLN A 500 -34.62 7.65 30.75
C GLN A 500 -35.23 8.67 29.78
N TYR A 501 -34.92 8.57 28.48
CA TYR A 501 -35.48 9.42 27.41
C TYR A 501 -36.42 8.66 26.46
N LYS A 502 -37.29 7.80 27.01
CA LYS A 502 -38.42 7.22 26.27
C LYS A 502 -39.75 7.68 26.83
#